data_AF-A0A6P1TPB8-F1
#
_entry.id   AF-A0A6P1TPB8-F1
#
_cell.length_a   1.000
_cell.length_b   1.000
_cell.length_c   1.000
_cell.angle_alpha   90.00
_cell.angle_beta   90.00
_cell.angle_gamma   90.00
#
_symmetry.space_group_name_H-M   'P 1'
#
loop_
_entity.id
_entity.type
_entity.pdbx_description
1 polymer ?
#
loop_
_entity_poly.entity_id
_entity_poly.type
_entity_poly.pdbx_seq_one_letter_code
_entity_poly.pdbx_strand_id
1 'polypeptide(L)'
;MSDKVNGFDISKIDVSSLIKNIDYSASMPKFTQPAMPEIIPYGKLQLEEQQEFKKLFQAYQEESLRVLRAIEQNTANLYTLVDLISKNNEQQDELIAIIAEVLTIAKAKSKKEAESTYTKVMGRITQTVKDAETLAKVAGYATTVWQLAQPIIDKLPF
;
A
#
# COMPACT_ATOMS: atom_id res chain seq x y z
N MET A 1 31.20 -29.85 77.53
CA MET A 1 31.57 -28.44 77.71
C MET A 1 30.43 -27.63 77.11
N SER A 2 29.88 -26.68 77.86
CA SER A 2 28.62 -26.00 77.52
C SER A 2 28.95 -24.71 76.77
N ASP A 3 28.71 -24.68 75.46
CA ASP A 3 28.95 -23.49 74.65
C ASP A 3 27.81 -22.49 74.88
N LYS A 4 28.07 -21.49 75.74
CA LYS A 4 27.20 -20.33 75.94
C LYS A 4 27.82 -19.13 75.22
N VAL A 5 27.09 -18.53 74.29
CA VAL A 5 27.45 -17.25 73.68
C VAL A 5 26.45 -16.21 74.17
N ASN A 6 26.94 -15.15 74.81
CA ASN A 6 26.15 -14.00 75.29
C ASN A 6 24.89 -14.36 76.10
N GLY A 7 24.99 -15.31 77.03
CA GLY A 7 23.91 -15.65 77.97
C GLY A 7 22.74 -16.44 77.38
N PHE A 8 22.74 -16.70 76.08
CA PHE A 8 21.78 -17.60 75.43
C PHE A 8 22.33 -19.02 75.33
N ASP A 9 21.52 -19.98 75.75
CA ASP A 9 21.84 -21.41 75.67
C ASP A 9 21.46 -21.95 74.28
N ILE A 10 22.44 -21.92 73.37
CA ILE A 10 22.31 -22.36 71.98
C ILE A 10 22.05 -23.88 71.84
N SER A 11 22.29 -24.68 72.89
CA SER A 11 21.97 -26.11 72.89
C SER A 11 20.46 -26.41 72.95
N LYS A 12 19.64 -25.40 73.27
CA LYS A 12 18.18 -25.50 73.32
C LYS A 12 17.49 -25.00 72.04
N ILE A 13 18.26 -24.50 71.07
CA ILE A 13 17.73 -24.08 69.79
C ILE A 13 17.58 -25.33 68.91
N ASP A 14 16.35 -25.82 68.77
CA ASP A 14 16.03 -26.90 67.85
C ASP A 14 15.96 -26.38 66.41
N VAL A 15 17.11 -26.30 65.76
CA VAL A 15 17.23 -25.95 64.34
C VAL A 15 16.55 -26.97 63.42
N SER A 16 16.31 -28.19 63.89
CA SER A 16 15.57 -29.22 63.15
C SER A 16 14.14 -28.79 62.86
N SER A 17 13.51 -28.02 63.76
CA SER A 17 12.17 -27.46 63.56
C SER A 17 12.12 -26.39 62.47
N LEU A 18 13.22 -25.66 62.24
CA LEU A 18 13.35 -24.66 61.18
C LEU A 18 13.53 -25.30 59.80
N ILE A 19 14.11 -26.50 59.74
CA ILE A 19 14.38 -27.22 58.48
C ILE A 19 13.22 -28.16 58.10
N LYS A 20 12.48 -28.68 59.09
CA LYS A 20 11.36 -29.64 58.87
C LYS A 20 10.21 -29.11 58.02
N ASN A 21 10.06 -27.80 57.88
CA ASN A 21 8.96 -27.16 57.15
C ASN A 21 9.39 -26.48 55.85
N ILE A 22 10.65 -26.65 55.41
CA ILE A 22 11.08 -26.15 54.10
C ILE A 22 10.67 -27.19 53.06
N ASP A 23 9.59 -26.92 52.34
CA ASP A 23 9.20 -27.71 51.18
C ASP A 23 10.13 -27.38 50.00
N TYR A 24 11.20 -28.14 49.86
CA TYR A 24 12.14 -28.03 48.74
C TYR A 24 11.51 -28.33 47.37
N SER A 25 10.30 -28.90 47.32
CA SER A 25 9.56 -29.07 46.06
C SER A 25 8.87 -27.79 45.59
N ALA A 26 8.62 -26.83 46.50
CA ALA A 26 8.02 -25.55 46.19
C ALA A 26 9.02 -24.52 45.62
N SER A 27 10.32 -24.70 45.89
CA SER A 27 11.40 -23.77 45.47
C SER A 27 12.18 -24.22 44.24
N MET A 28 11.96 -25.44 43.74
CA MET A 28 12.53 -25.90 42.48
C MET A 28 11.63 -25.42 41.33
N PRO A 29 12.11 -24.57 40.41
CA PRO A 29 11.32 -24.20 39.24
C PRO A 29 10.95 -25.48 38.49
N LYS A 30 9.65 -25.74 38.34
CA LYS A 30 9.15 -26.84 37.53
C LYS A 30 9.66 -26.63 36.11
N PHE A 31 10.60 -27.47 35.67
CA PHE A 31 11.04 -27.48 34.29
C PHE A 31 9.89 -28.01 33.44
N THR A 32 9.04 -27.12 32.94
CA THR A 32 8.14 -27.45 31.85
C THR A 32 8.98 -27.54 30.59
N GLN A 33 9.12 -28.75 30.04
CA GLN A 33 9.67 -28.89 28.69
C GLN A 33 8.83 -27.98 27.77
N PRO A 34 9.44 -27.05 27.02
CA PRO A 34 8.70 -26.35 25.99
C PRO A 34 8.12 -27.40 25.05
N ALA A 35 6.88 -27.21 24.63
CA ALA A 35 6.26 -28.10 23.64
C ALA A 35 7.21 -28.22 22.45
N MET A 36 7.54 -29.45 22.06
CA MET A 36 8.37 -29.68 20.89
C MET A 36 7.69 -28.99 19.70
N PRO A 37 8.40 -28.12 18.96
CA PRO A 37 7.83 -27.49 17.78
C PRO A 37 7.40 -28.57 16.79
N GLU A 38 6.25 -28.37 16.15
CA GLU A 38 5.74 -29.29 15.14
C GLU A 38 6.80 -29.47 14.04
N ILE A 39 7.18 -30.73 13.76
CA ILE A 39 8.17 -31.05 12.73
C ILE A 39 7.49 -30.91 11.37
N ILE A 40 7.66 -29.76 10.72
CA ILE A 40 7.17 -29.54 9.36
C ILE A 40 8.12 -30.25 8.38
N PRO A 41 7.64 -31.19 7.55
CA PRO A 41 8.47 -31.83 6.54
C PRO A 41 9.08 -30.80 5.59
N TYR A 42 10.39 -30.90 5.31
CA TYR A 42 11.11 -30.00 4.40
C TYR A 42 10.43 -29.79 3.04
N GLY A 43 9.77 -30.81 2.49
CA GLY A 43 9.02 -30.70 1.24
C GLY A 43 7.82 -29.76 1.32
N LYS A 44 7.16 -29.64 2.48
CA LYS A 44 6.04 -28.70 2.68
C LYS A 44 6.54 -27.25 2.76
N LEU A 45 7.65 -27.01 3.46
CA LEU A 45 8.31 -25.70 3.52
C LEU A 45 8.71 -25.21 2.12
N GLN A 46 9.29 -26.09 1.29
CA GLN A 46 9.67 -25.76 -0.08
C GLN A 46 8.46 -25.45 -0.99
N LEU A 47 7.34 -26.16 -0.80
CA LEU A 47 6.11 -25.92 -1.54
C LEU A 47 5.49 -24.56 -1.18
N GLU A 48 5.45 -24.21 0.11
CA GLU A 48 4.95 -22.93 0.59
C GLU A 48 5.82 -21.76 0.09
N GLU A 49 7.14 -21.88 0.18
CA GLU A 49 8.08 -20.88 -0.37
C GLU A 49 7.92 -20.71 -1.88
N GLN A 50 7.76 -21.81 -2.64
CA GLN A 50 7.51 -21.75 -4.07
C GLN A 50 6.17 -21.10 -4.42
N GLN A 51 5.12 -21.33 -3.62
CA GLN A 51 3.83 -20.71 -3.82
C GLN A 51 3.88 -19.21 -3.55
N GLU A 52 4.54 -18.78 -2.47
CA GLU A 52 4.71 -17.36 -2.14
C GLU A 52 5.57 -16.65 -3.19
N PHE A 53 6.67 -17.27 -3.63
CA PHE A 53 7.48 -16.72 -4.72
C PHE A 53 6.68 -16.58 -6.02
N LYS A 54 5.85 -17.58 -6.34
CA LYS A 54 4.98 -17.54 -7.53
C LYS A 54 3.95 -16.40 -7.44
N LYS A 55 3.32 -16.20 -6.28
CA LYS A 55 2.38 -15.08 -6.05
C LYS A 55 3.08 -13.74 -6.19
N LEU A 56 4.25 -13.57 -5.56
CA LEU A 56 5.04 -12.34 -5.65
C LEU A 56 5.46 -12.04 -7.09
N PHE A 57 5.93 -13.06 -7.80
CA PHE A 57 6.33 -12.93 -9.20
C PHE A 57 5.14 -12.58 -10.11
N GLN A 58 3.99 -13.21 -9.90
CA GLN A 58 2.75 -12.88 -10.62
C GLN A 58 2.32 -11.44 -10.34
N ALA A 59 2.29 -11.02 -9.08
CA ALA A 59 1.93 -9.64 -8.71
C ALA A 59 2.89 -8.62 -9.34
N TYR A 60 4.19 -8.92 -9.35
CA TYR A 60 5.19 -8.07 -10.00
C TYR A 60 4.99 -8.00 -11.51
N GLN A 61 4.67 -9.12 -12.18
CA GLN A 61 4.38 -9.15 -13.60
C GLN A 61 3.10 -8.38 -13.95
N GLU A 62 2.04 -8.53 -13.15
CA GLU A 62 0.79 -7.80 -13.32
C GLU A 62 1.00 -6.29 -13.15
N GLU A 63 1.75 -5.89 -12.12
CA GLU A 63 2.09 -4.48 -11.90
C GLU A 63 2.98 -3.93 -13.03
N SER A 64 3.97 -4.69 -13.48
CA SER A 64 4.81 -4.31 -14.62
C SER A 64 3.99 -4.15 -15.90
N LEU A 65 3.05 -5.06 -16.16
CA LEU A 65 2.16 -4.99 -17.32
C LEU A 65 1.20 -3.81 -17.21
N ARG A 66 0.69 -3.51 -16.01
CA ARG A 66 -0.13 -2.33 -15.73
C ARG A 66 0.63 -1.05 -16.05
N VAL A 67 1.89 -0.94 -15.60
CA VAL A 67 2.77 0.19 -15.87
C VAL A 67 3.06 0.32 -17.36
N LEU A 68 3.40 -0.78 -18.04
CA LEU A 68 3.68 -0.79 -19.49
C LEU A 68 2.46 -0.37 -20.31
N ARG A 69 1.27 -0.87 -19.98
CA ARG A 69 0.00 -0.45 -20.62
C ARG A 69 -0.30 1.02 -20.36
N ALA A 70 -0.03 1.52 -19.15
CA ALA A 70 -0.18 2.94 -18.85
C ALA A 70 0.79 3.80 -19.68
N ILE A 71 2.04 3.36 -19.87
CA ILE A 71 3.02 4.04 -20.74
C ILE A 71 2.57 4.03 -22.20
N GLU A 72 2.10 2.88 -22.69
CA GLU A 72 1.58 2.72 -24.06
C GLU A 72 0.37 3.65 -24.29
N GLN A 73 -0.60 3.66 -23.38
CA GLN A 73 -1.74 4.59 -23.45
C GLN A 73 -1.29 6.05 -23.44
N ASN A 74 -0.32 6.41 -22.59
CA ASN A 74 0.19 7.79 -22.52
C ASN A 74 0.85 8.24 -23.84
N THR A 75 1.63 7.35 -24.48
CA THR A 75 2.36 7.69 -25.70
C THR A 75 1.49 7.64 -26.95
N ALA A 76 0.53 6.71 -27.03
CA ALA A 76 -0.46 6.67 -28.12
C ALA A 76 -1.38 7.91 -28.13
N ASN A 77 -1.70 8.43 -26.93
CA ASN A 77 -2.58 9.60 -26.79
C ASN A 77 -1.94 10.89 -27.34
N LEU A 78 -0.64 11.12 -27.15
CA LEU A 78 0.02 12.35 -27.65
C LEU A 78 0.07 12.43 -29.18
N TYR A 79 0.39 11.33 -29.86
CA TYR A 79 0.34 11.27 -31.33
C TYR A 79 -1.09 11.48 -31.86
N THR A 80 -2.08 10.91 -31.17
CA THR A 80 -3.49 11.09 -31.51
C THR A 80 -3.91 12.55 -31.39
N LEU A 81 -3.45 13.28 -30.37
CA LEU A 81 -3.74 14.70 -30.22
C LEU A 81 -3.11 15.56 -31.32
N VAL A 82 -1.85 15.29 -31.69
CA VAL A 82 -1.18 16.00 -32.79
C VAL A 82 -1.91 15.76 -34.12
N ASP A 83 -2.33 14.52 -34.38
CA ASP A 83 -3.12 14.17 -35.57
C ASP A 83 -4.46 14.92 -35.60
N LEU A 84 -5.18 14.95 -34.47
CA LEU A 84 -6.47 15.65 -34.34
C LEU A 84 -6.35 17.16 -34.53
N ILE A 85 -5.32 17.77 -33.94
CA ILE A 85 -5.00 19.18 -34.15
C ILE A 85 -4.75 19.39 -35.64
N SER A 86 -3.86 18.60 -36.26
CA SER A 86 -3.50 18.78 -37.68
C SER A 86 -4.68 18.67 -38.65
N LYS A 87 -5.71 17.87 -38.32
CA LYS A 87 -6.89 17.65 -39.16
C LYS A 87 -8.02 18.67 -38.97
N ASN A 88 -8.07 19.37 -37.83
CA ASN A 88 -9.13 20.32 -37.50
C ASN A 88 -8.66 21.78 -37.60
N ASN A 89 -8.18 22.23 -38.76
CA ASN A 89 -7.61 23.58 -38.95
C ASN A 89 -8.50 24.74 -38.43
N GLU A 90 -9.82 24.65 -38.55
CA GLU A 90 -10.73 25.72 -38.09
C GLU A 90 -10.95 25.73 -36.57
N GLN A 91 -10.75 24.60 -35.90
CA GLN A 91 -10.96 24.44 -34.45
C GLN A 91 -9.66 24.15 -33.69
N GLN A 92 -8.50 24.29 -34.35
CA GLN A 92 -7.19 23.95 -33.80
C GLN A 92 -6.91 24.68 -32.49
N ASP A 93 -7.08 26.00 -32.48
CA ASP A 93 -6.84 26.83 -31.30
C ASP A 93 -7.74 26.42 -30.13
N GLU A 94 -8.98 26.06 -30.44
CA GLU A 94 -9.98 25.67 -29.44
C GLU A 94 -9.69 24.27 -28.88
N LEU A 95 -9.29 23.33 -29.74
CA LEU A 95 -8.80 22.00 -29.35
C LEU A 95 -7.53 22.09 -28.49
N ILE A 96 -6.56 22.92 -28.89
CA ILE A 96 -5.34 23.17 -28.11
C ILE A 96 -5.69 23.75 -26.74
N ALA A 97 -6.61 24.72 -26.69
CA ALA A 97 -7.07 25.30 -25.44
C ALA A 97 -7.73 24.27 -24.52
N ILE A 98 -8.56 23.37 -25.08
CA ILE A 98 -9.18 22.27 -24.34
C ILE A 98 -8.11 21.32 -23.80
N ILE A 99 -7.15 20.90 -24.62
CA ILE A 99 -6.05 20.00 -24.21
C ILE A 99 -5.21 20.64 -23.10
N ALA A 100 -4.91 21.93 -23.20
CA ALA A 100 -4.20 22.66 -22.17
C ALA A 100 -5.01 22.74 -20.87
N GLU A 101 -6.32 22.98 -20.96
CA GLU A 101 -7.22 23.02 -19.81
C GLU A 101 -7.33 21.66 -19.12
N VAL A 102 -7.37 20.55 -19.88
CA VAL A 102 -7.30 19.18 -19.34
C VAL A 102 -6.09 19.02 -18.41
N LEU A 103 -4.91 19.50 -18.83
CA LEU A 103 -3.68 19.39 -18.03
C LEU A 103 -3.69 20.23 -16.75
N THR A 104 -4.59 21.22 -16.63
CA THR A 104 -4.72 22.02 -15.40
C THR A 104 -5.37 21.25 -14.25
N ILE A 105 -6.06 20.14 -14.53
CA ILE A 105 -6.64 19.25 -13.50
C ILE A 105 -5.56 18.80 -12.50
N ALA A 106 -4.37 18.48 -13.00
CA ALA A 106 -3.25 18.04 -12.15
C ALA A 106 -2.68 19.16 -11.24
N LYS A 107 -3.09 20.42 -11.47
CA LYS A 107 -2.68 21.60 -10.69
C LYS A 107 -3.76 22.09 -9.73
N ALA A 108 -4.88 21.39 -9.61
CA ALA A 108 -5.95 21.77 -8.70
C ALA A 108 -5.45 21.84 -7.24
N LYS A 109 -6.01 22.78 -6.46
CA LYS A 109 -5.65 23.00 -5.05
C LYS A 109 -6.59 22.29 -4.09
N SER A 110 -7.78 21.90 -4.55
CA SER A 110 -8.74 21.08 -3.79
C SER A 110 -9.37 20.01 -4.67
N LYS A 111 -9.96 18.99 -4.02
CA LYS A 111 -10.72 17.93 -4.71
C LYS A 111 -11.87 18.51 -5.53
N LYS A 112 -12.62 19.45 -4.92
CA LYS A 112 -13.73 20.14 -5.59
C LYS A 112 -13.29 20.93 -6.82
N GLU A 113 -12.13 21.58 -6.78
CA GLU A 113 -11.58 22.30 -7.93
C GLU A 113 -11.23 21.35 -9.07
N ALA A 114 -10.63 20.20 -8.76
CA ALA A 114 -10.30 19.17 -9.75
C ALA A 114 -11.57 18.63 -10.44
N GLU A 115 -12.59 18.24 -9.67
CA GLU A 115 -13.88 17.75 -10.18
C GLU A 115 -14.60 18.78 -11.05
N SER A 116 -14.63 20.03 -10.58
CA SER A 116 -15.24 21.14 -11.32
C SER A 116 -14.51 21.40 -12.64
N THR A 117 -13.18 21.35 -12.64
CA THR A 117 -12.36 21.57 -13.84
C THR A 117 -12.59 20.44 -14.85
N TYR A 118 -12.58 19.19 -14.41
CA TYR A 118 -12.87 18.04 -15.27
C TYR A 118 -14.26 18.13 -15.90
N THR A 119 -15.28 18.44 -15.09
CA THR A 119 -16.66 18.60 -15.57
C THR A 119 -16.77 19.72 -16.61
N LYS A 120 -16.14 20.87 -16.35
CA LYS A 120 -16.12 22.01 -17.27
C LYS A 120 -15.48 21.65 -18.61
N VAL A 121 -14.32 21.00 -18.56
CA VAL A 121 -13.59 20.56 -19.76
C VAL A 121 -14.42 19.57 -20.56
N MET A 122 -15.06 18.60 -19.90
CA MET A 122 -15.92 17.62 -20.59
C MET A 122 -17.12 18.30 -21.26
N GLY A 123 -17.73 19.28 -20.58
CA GLY A 123 -18.75 20.14 -21.16
C GLY A 123 -18.27 20.85 -22.43
N ARG A 124 -17.08 21.49 -22.39
CA ARG A 124 -16.49 22.16 -23.55
C ARG A 124 -16.21 21.20 -24.71
N ILE A 125 -15.67 20.01 -24.42
CA ILE A 125 -15.41 18.98 -25.45
C ILE A 125 -16.70 18.66 -26.21
N THR A 126 -17.80 18.37 -25.50
CA THR A 126 -19.09 18.04 -26.11
C THR A 126 -19.75 19.21 -26.86
N GLN A 127 -19.43 20.46 -26.48
CA GLN A 127 -19.97 21.66 -27.12
C GLN A 127 -19.19 22.06 -28.38
N THR A 128 -17.85 21.99 -28.33
CA THR A 128 -16.96 22.42 -29.42
C THR A 128 -16.82 21.34 -30.50
N VAL A 129 -16.62 20.09 -30.09
CA VAL A 129 -16.33 18.99 -31.02
C VAL A 129 -17.64 18.36 -31.50
N LYS A 130 -17.91 18.44 -32.81
CA LYS A 130 -19.13 17.90 -33.43
C LYS A 130 -18.92 16.53 -34.09
N ASP A 131 -17.70 16.23 -34.48
CA ASP A 131 -17.32 14.92 -35.02
C ASP A 131 -17.21 13.89 -33.89
N ALA A 132 -17.88 12.74 -34.07
CA ALA A 132 -17.96 11.71 -33.04
C ALA A 132 -16.60 11.05 -32.74
N GLU A 133 -15.77 10.88 -33.77
CA GLU A 133 -14.44 10.25 -33.62
C GLU A 133 -13.50 11.16 -32.83
N THR A 134 -13.43 12.44 -33.21
CA THR A 134 -12.67 13.50 -32.53
C THR A 134 -13.16 13.65 -31.10
N LEU A 135 -14.47 13.66 -30.87
CA LEU A 135 -15.06 13.77 -29.54
C LEU A 135 -14.63 12.60 -28.65
N ALA A 136 -14.74 11.37 -29.15
CA ALA A 136 -14.35 10.17 -28.40
C ALA A 136 -12.86 10.21 -28.02
N LYS A 137 -11.99 10.63 -28.94
CA LYS A 137 -10.55 10.72 -28.69
C LYS A 137 -10.19 11.80 -27.67
N VAL A 138 -10.75 13.02 -27.78
CA VAL A 138 -10.45 14.13 -26.86
C VAL A 138 -11.05 13.87 -25.47
N ALA A 139 -12.26 13.30 -25.39
CA ALA A 139 -12.86 12.88 -24.12
C ALA A 139 -12.09 11.74 -23.46
N GLY A 140 -11.60 10.78 -24.27
CA GLY A 140 -10.71 9.71 -23.82
C GLY A 140 -9.43 10.26 -23.20
N TYR A 141 -8.79 11.22 -23.88
CA TYR A 141 -7.60 11.90 -23.36
C TYR A 141 -7.86 12.60 -22.01
N ALA A 142 -8.94 13.37 -21.91
CA ALA A 142 -9.32 14.03 -20.66
C ALA A 142 -9.51 13.03 -19.51
N THR A 143 -10.11 11.87 -19.81
CA THR A 143 -10.31 10.78 -18.85
C THR A 143 -8.99 10.15 -18.41
N THR A 144 -8.05 9.94 -19.33
CA THR A 144 -6.71 9.46 -18.97
C THR A 144 -6.00 10.44 -18.05
N VAL A 145 -6.01 11.75 -18.35
CA VAL A 145 -5.38 12.76 -17.49
C VAL A 145 -6.01 12.80 -16.10
N TRP A 146 -7.35 12.69 -16.01
CA TRP A 146 -8.04 12.57 -14.73
C TRP A 146 -7.55 11.37 -13.91
N GLN A 147 -7.47 10.18 -14.52
CA GLN A 147 -6.98 8.97 -13.87
C GLN A 147 -5.53 9.09 -13.41
N LEU A 148 -4.66 9.72 -14.21
CA LEU A 148 -3.27 9.97 -13.85
C LEU A 148 -3.14 10.99 -12.70
N ALA A 149 -4.06 11.95 -12.62
CA ALA A 149 -4.08 12.96 -11.57
C ALA A 149 -4.65 12.45 -10.24
N GLN A 150 -5.41 11.34 -10.23
CA GLN A 150 -6.06 10.79 -9.02
C GLN A 150 -5.13 10.66 -7.81
N PRO A 151 -3.92 10.07 -7.90
CA PRO A 151 -3.03 9.93 -6.74
C PRO A 151 -2.58 11.27 -6.13
N ILE A 152 -2.60 12.35 -6.91
CA ILE A 152 -2.30 13.71 -6.45
C ILE A 152 -3.56 14.34 -5.85
N ILE A 153 -4.69 14.23 -6.55
CA ILE A 153 -5.99 14.78 -6.13
C ILE A 153 -6.44 14.19 -4.79
N ASP A 154 -6.25 12.90 -4.56
CA ASP A 154 -6.67 12.22 -3.33
C ASP A 154 -6.03 12.80 -2.07
N LYS A 155 -4.86 13.42 -2.21
CA LYS A 155 -4.09 14.06 -1.14
C LYS A 155 -4.46 15.53 -0.91
N LEU A 156 -5.29 16.11 -1.78
CA LEU A 156 -5.74 17.50 -1.65
C LEU A 156 -6.80 17.66 -0.55
N PRO A 157 -6.91 18.87 0.04
CA PRO A 157 -8.07 19.20 0.87
C PRO A 157 -9.36 19.12 0.06
N PHE A 158 -10.48 18.86 0.74
CA PHE A 158 -11.81 18.89 0.15
C PHE A 158 -12.19 20.31 -0.31
#